data_AF-A0A2V8RCL7-F1
#
_entry.id   AF-A0A2V8RCL7-F1
#
_cell.length_a   1.000
_cell.length_b   1.000
_cell.length_c   1.000
_cell.angle_alpha   90.00
_cell.angle_beta   90.00
_cell.angle_gamma   90.00
#
_symmetry.space_group_name_H-M   'P 1'
#
loop_
_entity.id
_entity.type
_entity.pdbx_description
1 polymer ?
#
loop_
_entity_poly.entity_id
_entity_poly.type
_entity_poly.pdbx_seq_one_letter_code
_entity_poly.pdbx_strand_id
1 'polypeptide(L)'
;MLFSSSYLVPAAVSFALALALTPLVRAAARRYGIVARPKADRWHSKPTAMLGGVAIYAAVVVTYLLLVPHTRQGWVVVGASTALFAVGLVDDFLHIKPYQKLIGQVLGASAVVYFGLLLPWGWGASVAMAVTIFWLIGITNAINLLDNMDGLGAGISAIAAVFIAANFAVNGQMTEAATLAVFAAALMGFLIYNSNPASIFMGDCGSMFVGFFLASSALLSSAGDRGRSFIVVIAVPVLILFIPIFDTTLVTVVRKLSGRAASQGGRDHTSHRLVALGLSERRAVWMLYAFAASSGLLAMLVRQFEYHTGIAMVAGFAVVLTLIGVYLAGVKVYDEAEVQAAREKPLVSFLVDLSYKRRIFEVLLDVVLVILAYYAAYVLIFGSELSREVWTLFLSTIPVLIFVKMTALLVSGVYRGIWRYISLDNLIVYAKAVVAGSVASVLALLFAFRFEGFSRAVFVLDAMIFFLMLAGSRVAFRLLRQMLPSSAGGGRRVLIYGAGDAGELLLREMRNNLQLQYTPVGFVDDDPFKKGKVIHGLRVLGGNGNLRRICEEQKVEEVLISSSKIEEERVRQILRECDEAQITLKRMRIEIELVGHEY
;
A
#
# COMPACT_ATOMS: atom_id res chain seq x y z
N MET A 1 12.37 21.95 20.79
CA MET A 1 11.34 22.88 20.26
C MET A 1 9.95 22.24 20.15
N LEU A 2 9.77 21.02 19.63
CA LEU A 2 8.44 20.34 19.58
C LEU A 2 7.78 20.05 20.94
N PHE A 3 8.54 20.10 22.04
CA PHE A 3 8.07 19.81 23.41
C PHE A 3 7.89 21.06 24.28
N SER A 4 7.81 22.26 23.70
CA SER A 4 7.45 23.43 24.52
C SER A 4 6.01 23.27 25.05
N SER A 5 5.76 23.79 26.24
CA SER A 5 4.42 23.78 26.87
C SER A 5 3.35 24.40 25.97
N SER A 6 3.73 25.30 25.08
CA SER A 6 2.87 25.98 24.11
C SER A 6 2.23 25.05 23.06
N TYR A 7 2.77 23.86 22.79
CA TYR A 7 2.18 22.89 21.84
C TYR A 7 1.50 21.71 22.54
N LEU A 8 2.14 21.22 23.61
CA LEU A 8 1.68 20.03 24.32
C LEU A 8 0.35 20.27 25.03
N VAL A 9 0.15 21.46 25.60
CA VAL A 9 -1.10 21.78 26.32
C VAL A 9 -2.29 21.83 25.36
N PRO A 10 -2.29 22.62 24.26
CA PRO A 10 -3.40 22.58 23.30
C PRO A 10 -3.65 21.19 22.74
N ALA A 11 -2.61 20.45 22.36
CA ALA A 11 -2.77 19.09 21.84
C ALA A 11 -3.40 18.15 22.88
N ALA A 12 -2.95 18.18 24.14
CA ALA A 12 -3.52 17.37 25.21
C ALA A 12 -4.98 17.71 25.49
N VAL A 13 -5.35 19.00 25.48
CA VAL A 13 -6.75 19.44 25.62
C VAL A 13 -7.60 18.93 24.46
N SER A 14 -7.12 19.05 23.22
CA SER A 14 -7.82 18.53 22.04
C SER A 14 -8.04 17.03 22.09
N PHE A 15 -7.03 16.27 22.50
CA PHE A 15 -7.14 14.82 22.71
C PHE A 15 -8.17 14.50 23.79
N ALA A 16 -8.12 15.17 24.93
CA ALA A 16 -9.05 14.96 26.04
C ALA A 16 -10.49 15.33 25.65
N LEU A 17 -10.69 16.42 24.92
CA LEU A 17 -11.99 16.82 24.39
C LEU A 17 -12.53 15.80 23.39
N ALA A 18 -11.72 15.34 22.43
CA ALA A 18 -12.16 14.30 21.49
C ALA A 18 -12.50 12.99 22.23
N LEU A 19 -11.69 12.59 23.21
CA LEU A 19 -11.90 11.40 24.05
C LEU A 19 -13.21 11.51 24.86
N ALA A 20 -13.55 12.69 25.38
CA ALA A 20 -14.77 12.92 26.15
C ALA A 20 -16.02 13.11 25.26
N LEU A 21 -15.90 13.81 24.14
CA LEU A 21 -17.03 14.13 23.25
C LEU A 21 -17.46 12.92 22.41
N THR A 22 -16.53 12.07 22.00
CA THR A 22 -16.83 10.89 21.17
C THR A 22 -17.88 9.95 21.79
N PRO A 23 -17.81 9.54 23.08
CA PRO A 23 -18.84 8.70 23.69
C PRO A 23 -20.18 9.42 23.84
N LEU A 24 -20.20 10.75 24.02
CA LEU A 24 -21.43 11.54 24.09
C LEU A 24 -22.13 11.59 22.72
N VAL A 25 -21.38 11.90 21.66
CA VAL A 25 -21.89 11.86 20.28
C VAL A 25 -22.36 10.46 19.92
N ARG A 26 -21.63 9.42 20.31
CA ARG A 26 -22.04 8.02 20.12
C ARG A 26 -23.37 7.71 20.82
N ALA A 27 -23.56 8.18 22.06
CA ALA A 27 -24.80 7.98 22.80
C ALA A 27 -25.97 8.71 22.14
N ALA A 28 -25.77 9.95 21.69
CA ALA A 28 -26.77 10.73 20.96
C ALA A 28 -27.13 10.04 19.62
N ALA A 29 -26.14 9.67 18.82
CA ALA A 29 -26.36 8.99 17.53
C ALA A 29 -27.17 7.69 17.69
N ARG A 30 -26.88 6.90 18.74
CA ARG A 30 -27.67 5.70 19.06
C ARG A 30 -29.10 6.05 19.51
N ARG A 31 -29.27 7.07 20.33
CA ARG A 31 -30.59 7.54 20.81
C ARG A 31 -31.49 8.00 19.67
N TYR A 32 -30.93 8.68 18.67
CA TYR A 32 -31.66 9.18 17.50
C TYR A 32 -31.69 8.19 16.33
N GLY A 33 -31.15 6.98 16.48
CA GLY A 33 -31.16 5.95 15.44
C GLY A 33 -30.23 6.22 14.24
N ILE A 34 -29.28 7.16 14.38
CA ILE A 34 -28.30 7.53 13.36
C ILE A 34 -27.14 6.53 13.40
N VAL A 35 -27.40 5.33 12.87
CA VAL A 35 -26.47 4.20 12.88
C VAL A 35 -26.30 3.62 11.47
N ALA A 36 -25.07 3.29 11.12
CA ALA A 36 -24.75 2.53 9.92
C ALA A 36 -25.23 1.08 10.12
N ARG A 37 -26.30 0.71 9.40
CA ARG A 37 -26.83 -0.66 9.42
C ARG A 37 -25.99 -1.59 8.53
N PRO A 38 -25.76 -2.85 8.92
CA PRO A 38 -25.16 -3.86 8.06
C PRO A 38 -25.89 -3.94 6.71
N LYS A 39 -25.16 -3.84 5.60
CA LYS A 39 -25.64 -4.15 4.25
C LYS A 39 -24.75 -5.24 3.66
N ALA A 40 -25.27 -6.08 2.76
CA ALA A 40 -24.53 -7.21 2.16
C ALA A 40 -23.23 -6.78 1.43
N ASP A 41 -23.16 -5.53 1.00
CA ASP A 41 -22.00 -4.90 0.34
C ASP A 41 -20.96 -4.31 1.33
N ARG A 42 -21.27 -4.22 2.63
CA ARG A 42 -20.42 -3.60 3.68
C ARG A 42 -20.09 -4.60 4.80
N TRP A 43 -18.88 -4.51 5.36
CA TRP A 43 -18.30 -5.57 6.23
C TRP A 43 -18.84 -5.61 7.67
N HIS A 44 -19.60 -4.60 8.09
CA HIS A 44 -20.03 -4.47 9.48
C HIS A 44 -21.10 -5.49 9.85
N SER A 45 -20.83 -6.31 10.86
CA SER A 45 -21.79 -7.29 11.39
C SER A 45 -22.70 -6.70 12.48
N LYS A 46 -22.40 -5.48 12.97
CA LYS A 46 -23.14 -4.79 14.04
C LYS A 46 -23.51 -3.37 13.63
N PRO A 47 -24.66 -2.82 14.09
CA PRO A 47 -24.99 -1.42 13.91
C PRO A 47 -23.98 -0.51 14.63
N THR A 48 -23.30 0.34 13.88
CA THR A 48 -22.27 1.26 14.41
C THR A 48 -22.78 2.70 14.35
N ALA A 49 -22.54 3.49 15.39
CA ALA A 49 -22.96 4.90 15.43
C ALA A 49 -22.27 5.72 14.33
N MET A 50 -22.91 6.76 13.80
CA MET A 50 -22.29 7.70 12.86
C MET A 50 -22.01 9.06 13.54
N LEU A 51 -21.61 10.06 12.74
CA LEU A 51 -21.36 11.45 13.17
C LEU A 51 -20.16 11.65 14.10
N GLY A 52 -19.20 10.72 14.13
CA GLY A 52 -17.95 10.87 14.87
C GLY A 52 -17.16 12.13 14.51
N GLY A 53 -17.32 12.61 13.27
CA GLY A 53 -16.80 13.88 12.78
C GLY A 53 -17.19 15.09 13.64
N VAL A 54 -18.36 15.08 14.28
CA VAL A 54 -18.80 16.16 15.18
C VAL A 54 -17.88 16.27 16.40
N ALA A 55 -17.47 15.14 16.98
CA ALA A 55 -16.55 15.13 18.12
C ALA A 55 -15.15 15.64 17.72
N ILE A 56 -14.66 15.22 16.55
CA ILE A 56 -13.37 15.66 16.01
C ILE A 56 -13.41 17.18 15.74
N TYR A 57 -14.42 17.64 14.99
CA TYR A 57 -14.60 19.05 14.65
C TYR A 57 -14.68 19.93 15.90
N ALA A 58 -15.52 19.56 16.88
CA ALA A 58 -15.68 20.34 18.10
C ALA A 58 -14.37 20.38 18.92
N ALA A 59 -13.67 19.26 19.06
CA ALA A 59 -12.39 19.23 19.77
C ALA A 59 -11.34 20.14 19.10
N VAL A 60 -11.24 20.11 17.77
CA VAL A 60 -10.28 20.94 17.03
C VAL A 60 -10.64 22.41 17.11
N VAL A 61 -11.89 22.79 16.80
CA VAL A 61 -12.30 24.19 16.71
C VAL A 61 -12.31 24.85 18.08
N VAL A 62 -12.85 24.20 19.12
CA VAL A 62 -12.85 24.76 20.48
C VAL A 62 -11.43 24.97 20.98
N THR A 63 -10.56 23.98 20.81
CA THR A 63 -9.16 24.10 21.24
C THR A 63 -8.41 25.16 20.45
N TYR A 64 -8.60 25.22 19.12
CA TYR A 64 -7.99 26.23 18.27
C TYR A 64 -8.39 27.64 18.72
N LEU A 65 -9.69 27.90 18.90
CA LEU A 65 -10.22 29.20 19.30
C LEU A 65 -9.69 29.69 20.65
N LEU A 66 -9.55 28.77 21.62
CA LEU A 66 -9.22 29.13 23.00
C LEU A 66 -7.72 29.13 23.29
N LEU A 67 -6.94 28.22 22.69
CA LEU A 67 -5.57 27.91 23.14
C LEU A 67 -4.49 28.10 22.07
N VAL A 68 -4.85 28.24 20.79
CA VAL A 68 -3.89 28.40 19.71
C VAL A 68 -3.87 29.87 19.25
N PRO A 69 -2.70 30.52 19.13
CA PRO A 69 -2.61 31.86 18.55
C PRO A 69 -3.19 31.89 17.13
N HIS A 70 -3.90 32.95 16.80
CA HIS A 70 -4.60 33.04 15.52
C HIS A 70 -3.73 33.68 14.44
N THR A 71 -3.66 33.06 13.26
CA THR A 71 -3.07 33.66 12.06
C THR A 71 -4.13 33.82 10.97
N ARG A 72 -3.92 34.75 10.04
CA ARG A 72 -4.80 34.91 8.88
C ARG A 72 -4.97 33.60 8.12
N GLN A 73 -3.87 32.86 7.94
CA GLN A 73 -3.87 31.58 7.24
C GLN A 73 -4.58 30.48 8.04
N GLY A 74 -4.39 30.44 9.36
CA GLY A 74 -5.11 29.53 10.26
C GLY A 74 -6.62 29.73 10.20
N TRP A 75 -7.10 30.98 10.18
CA TRP A 75 -8.52 31.29 10.00
C TRP A 75 -9.09 30.81 8.67
N VAL A 76 -8.33 30.91 7.58
CA VAL A 76 -8.76 30.43 6.26
C VAL A 76 -8.89 28.91 6.27
N VAL A 77 -7.89 28.20 6.82
CA VAL A 77 -7.92 26.73 6.93
C VAL A 77 -9.09 26.26 7.78
N VAL A 78 -9.19 26.75 9.02
CA VAL A 78 -10.23 26.33 9.96
C VAL A 78 -11.61 26.73 9.44
N GLY A 79 -11.78 27.94 8.90
CA GLY A 79 -13.05 28.43 8.38
C GLY A 79 -13.53 27.67 7.15
N ALA A 80 -12.66 27.42 6.17
CA ALA A 80 -13.02 26.66 4.98
C ALA A 80 -13.29 25.18 5.30
N SER A 81 -12.49 24.55 6.18
CA SER A 81 -12.78 23.21 6.68
C SER A 81 -14.09 23.15 7.45
N THR A 82 -14.46 24.19 8.21
CA THR A 82 -15.75 24.30 8.89
C THR A 82 -16.92 24.32 7.90
N ALA A 83 -16.78 25.02 6.77
CA ALA A 83 -17.79 24.99 5.71
C ALA A 83 -17.94 23.58 5.13
N LEU A 84 -16.83 22.86 4.92
CA LEU A 84 -16.86 21.48 4.42
C LEU A 84 -17.42 20.48 5.44
N PHE A 85 -17.16 20.70 6.73
CA PHE A 85 -17.82 19.96 7.81
C PHE A 85 -19.34 20.13 7.72
N ALA A 86 -19.84 21.35 7.51
CA ALA A 86 -21.27 21.61 7.37
C ALA A 86 -21.87 20.92 6.14
N VAL A 87 -21.18 20.93 5.00
CA VAL A 87 -21.62 20.20 3.79
C VAL A 87 -21.71 18.69 4.06
N GLY A 88 -20.69 18.10 4.69
CA GLY A 88 -20.73 16.68 5.04
C GLY A 88 -21.76 16.35 6.12
N LEU A 89 -22.03 17.27 7.05
CA LEU A 89 -23.10 17.10 8.05
C LEU A 89 -24.48 17.12 7.39
N VAL A 90 -24.71 18.02 6.45
CA VAL A 90 -25.92 18.04 5.62
C VAL A 90 -26.05 16.72 4.86
N ASP A 91 -24.96 16.17 4.34
CA ASP A 91 -25.00 14.87 3.67
C ASP A 91 -25.33 13.70 4.61
N ASP A 92 -24.73 13.63 5.79
CA ASP A 92 -24.99 12.56 6.76
C ASP A 92 -26.49 12.51 7.16
N PHE A 93 -27.20 13.65 7.11
CA PHE A 93 -28.63 13.73 7.38
C PHE A 93 -29.51 13.59 6.13
N LEU A 94 -29.17 14.26 5.03
CA LEU A 94 -30.04 14.39 3.85
C LEU A 94 -29.65 13.50 2.67
N HIS A 95 -28.51 12.82 2.72
CA HIS A 95 -27.97 11.97 1.65
C HIS A 95 -27.97 12.69 0.29
N ILE A 96 -27.22 13.79 0.19
CA ILE A 96 -27.18 14.65 -0.99
C ILE A 96 -26.44 13.96 -2.15
N LYS A 97 -26.76 14.35 -3.38
CA LYS A 97 -26.19 13.75 -4.59
C LYS A 97 -24.69 14.09 -4.72
N PRO A 98 -23.85 13.23 -5.33
CA PRO A 98 -22.41 13.46 -5.44
C PRO A 98 -22.00 14.81 -6.04
N TYR A 99 -22.74 15.32 -7.03
CA TYR A 99 -22.45 16.63 -7.61
C TYR A 99 -22.72 17.80 -6.63
N GLN A 100 -23.64 17.65 -5.68
CA GLN A 100 -23.94 18.66 -4.66
C GLN A 100 -22.79 18.76 -3.66
N LYS A 101 -22.21 17.61 -3.27
CA LYS A 101 -20.97 17.56 -2.49
C LYS A 101 -19.82 18.26 -3.21
N LEU A 102 -19.66 17.96 -4.50
CA LEU A 102 -18.62 18.56 -5.33
C LEU A 102 -18.77 20.09 -5.41
N ILE A 103 -20.00 20.62 -5.56
CA ILE A 103 -20.25 22.07 -5.52
C ILE A 103 -19.79 22.67 -4.19
N GLY A 104 -20.13 22.05 -3.06
CA GLY A 104 -19.65 22.49 -1.74
C GLY A 104 -18.11 22.50 -1.63
N GLN A 105 -17.46 21.48 -2.17
CA GLN A 105 -15.99 21.40 -2.22
C GLN A 105 -15.38 22.48 -3.12
N VAL A 106 -15.98 22.78 -4.29
CA VAL A 106 -15.54 23.85 -5.18
C VAL A 106 -15.69 25.22 -4.51
N LEU A 107 -16.79 25.46 -3.79
CA LEU A 107 -17.01 26.72 -3.06
C LEU A 107 -15.96 26.91 -1.95
N GLY A 108 -15.72 25.88 -1.14
CA GLY A 108 -14.68 25.93 -0.11
C GLY A 108 -13.28 26.11 -0.70
N ALA A 109 -12.95 25.40 -1.78
CA ALA A 109 -11.67 25.54 -2.47
C ALA A 109 -11.47 26.94 -3.07
N SER A 110 -12.54 27.51 -3.62
CA SER A 110 -12.52 28.88 -4.17
C SER A 110 -12.28 29.92 -3.07
N ALA A 111 -12.85 29.73 -1.87
CA ALA A 111 -12.59 30.60 -0.73
C ALA A 111 -11.12 30.54 -0.29
N VAL A 112 -10.54 29.35 -0.20
CA VAL A 112 -9.11 29.15 0.12
C VAL A 112 -8.21 29.89 -0.88
N VAL A 113 -8.49 29.73 -2.18
CA VAL A 113 -7.77 30.40 -3.27
C VAL A 113 -7.94 31.92 -3.21
N TYR A 114 -9.15 32.42 -2.96
CA TYR A 114 -9.43 33.86 -2.84
C TYR A 114 -8.60 34.53 -1.74
N PHE A 115 -8.39 33.84 -0.61
CA PHE A 115 -7.54 34.35 0.47
C PHE A 115 -6.03 34.17 0.23
N GLY A 116 -5.62 33.74 -0.98
CA GLY A 116 -4.24 33.71 -1.42
C GLY A 116 -3.48 32.43 -1.07
N LEU A 117 -4.18 31.37 -0.64
CA LEU A 117 -3.56 30.06 -0.44
C LEU A 117 -3.51 29.31 -1.77
N LEU A 118 -2.35 29.40 -2.43
CA LEU A 118 -2.07 28.79 -3.73
C LEU A 118 -0.87 27.85 -3.63
N LEU A 119 -0.88 26.79 -4.42
CA LEU A 119 0.30 25.98 -4.65
C LEU A 119 1.39 26.82 -5.33
N PRO A 120 2.58 26.96 -4.74
CA PRO A 120 3.66 27.80 -5.28
C PRO A 120 4.44 27.03 -6.36
N TRP A 121 3.73 26.55 -7.37
CA TRP A 121 4.26 25.63 -8.38
C TRP A 121 4.84 26.33 -9.63
N GLY A 122 4.97 27.65 -9.60
CA GLY A 122 5.61 28.42 -10.68
C GLY A 122 4.85 28.46 -12.02
N TRP A 123 3.67 27.84 -12.12
CA TRP A 123 2.88 27.76 -13.35
C TRP A 123 1.95 28.96 -13.57
N GLY A 124 2.42 30.18 -13.28
CA GLY A 124 1.56 31.38 -13.33
C GLY A 124 0.34 31.31 -12.40
N ALA A 125 -0.39 32.42 -12.27
CA ALA A 125 -1.50 32.48 -11.32
C ALA A 125 -2.67 31.55 -11.68
N SER A 126 -3.09 31.52 -12.95
CA SER A 126 -4.27 30.78 -13.38
C SER A 126 -4.13 29.26 -13.25
N VAL A 127 -2.96 28.71 -13.61
CA VAL A 127 -2.72 27.25 -13.46
C VAL A 127 -2.56 26.91 -11.98
N ALA A 128 -1.87 27.74 -11.20
CA ALA A 128 -1.77 27.53 -9.76
C ALA A 128 -3.15 27.49 -9.08
N MET A 129 -4.08 28.37 -9.47
CA MET A 129 -5.47 28.35 -8.99
C MET A 129 -6.18 27.04 -9.35
N ALA A 130 -6.18 26.66 -10.63
CA ALA A 130 -6.84 25.46 -11.11
C ALA A 130 -6.32 24.19 -10.42
N VAL A 131 -4.99 24.08 -10.31
CA VAL A 131 -4.33 22.94 -9.68
C VAL A 131 -4.53 22.93 -8.17
N THR A 132 -4.60 24.09 -7.51
CA THR A 132 -4.93 24.18 -6.07
C THR A 132 -6.35 23.71 -5.80
N ILE A 133 -7.32 24.11 -6.63
CA ILE A 133 -8.70 23.65 -6.52
C ILE A 133 -8.76 22.12 -6.72
N PHE A 134 -8.09 21.61 -7.75
CA PHE A 134 -8.01 20.16 -8.00
C PHE A 134 -7.37 19.42 -6.82
N TRP A 135 -6.30 19.94 -6.23
CA TRP A 135 -5.64 19.39 -5.06
C TRP A 135 -6.57 19.33 -3.84
N LEU A 136 -7.24 20.43 -3.50
CA LEU A 136 -8.16 20.50 -2.36
C LEU A 136 -9.31 19.51 -2.50
N ILE A 137 -9.96 19.48 -3.67
CA ILE A 137 -11.06 18.56 -3.97
C ILE A 137 -10.57 17.10 -3.99
N GLY A 138 -9.44 16.85 -4.66
CA GLY A 138 -8.87 15.52 -4.84
C GLY A 138 -8.49 14.86 -3.51
N ILE A 139 -7.75 15.56 -2.65
CA ILE A 139 -7.36 15.05 -1.33
C ILE A 139 -8.58 14.87 -0.42
N THR A 140 -9.55 15.80 -0.45
CA THR A 140 -10.78 15.67 0.34
C THR A 140 -11.55 14.40 -0.02
N ASN A 141 -11.74 14.15 -1.32
CA ASN A 141 -12.41 12.94 -1.79
C ASN A 141 -11.57 11.68 -1.54
N ALA A 142 -10.24 11.75 -1.65
CA ALA A 142 -9.36 10.63 -1.36
C ALA A 142 -9.47 10.18 0.10
N ILE A 143 -9.55 11.11 1.06
CA ILE A 143 -9.74 10.79 2.47
C ILE A 143 -11.15 10.23 2.74
N ASN A 144 -12.19 10.79 2.11
CA ASN A 144 -13.55 10.28 2.21
C ASN A 144 -13.65 8.82 1.71
N LEU A 145 -13.03 8.51 0.57
CA LEU A 145 -12.99 7.15 0.02
C LEU A 145 -12.14 6.18 0.86
N LEU A 146 -11.11 6.68 1.54
CA LEU A 146 -10.23 5.90 2.40
C LEU A 146 -10.90 5.50 3.73
N ASP A 147 -11.94 6.20 4.16
CA ASP A 147 -12.74 5.88 5.36
C ASP A 147 -13.68 4.67 5.14
N ASN A 148 -13.13 3.60 4.55
CA ASN A 148 -13.83 2.36 4.21
C ASN A 148 -13.57 1.20 5.20
N MET A 149 -12.65 1.39 6.16
CA MET A 149 -12.28 0.41 7.18
C MET A 149 -12.02 1.07 8.54
N ASP A 150 -12.38 0.38 9.61
CA ASP A 150 -12.21 0.80 11.00
C ASP A 150 -10.80 1.36 11.29
N GLY A 151 -10.73 2.62 11.72
CA GLY A 151 -9.48 3.30 12.06
C GLY A 151 -8.66 3.78 10.86
N LEU A 152 -8.93 3.34 9.64
CA LEU A 152 -8.05 3.60 8.49
C LEU A 152 -7.97 5.10 8.16
N GLY A 153 -9.10 5.73 7.87
CA GLY A 153 -9.16 7.15 7.47
C GLY A 153 -8.60 8.08 8.54
N ALA A 154 -9.05 7.91 9.79
CA ALA A 154 -8.61 8.73 10.92
C ALA A 154 -7.12 8.56 11.24
N GLY A 155 -6.58 7.33 11.18
CA GLY A 155 -5.17 7.09 11.50
C GLY A 155 -4.19 7.50 10.42
N ILE A 156 -4.51 7.28 9.14
CA ILE A 156 -3.70 7.82 8.05
C ILE A 156 -3.68 9.36 8.11
N SER A 157 -4.82 9.97 8.43
CA SER A 157 -4.93 11.41 8.61
C SER A 157 -4.13 11.93 9.82
N ALA A 158 -4.12 11.20 10.94
CA ALA A 158 -3.34 11.55 12.11
C ALA A 158 -1.83 11.48 11.84
N ILE A 159 -1.38 10.42 11.16
CA ILE A 159 0.02 10.27 10.73
C ILE A 159 0.41 11.44 9.81
N ALA A 160 -0.41 11.72 8.78
CA ALA A 160 -0.17 12.85 7.88
C ALA A 160 -0.09 14.18 8.65
N ALA A 161 -1.02 14.43 9.58
CA ALA A 161 -1.03 15.63 10.40
C ALA A 161 0.24 15.79 11.26
N VAL A 162 0.75 14.70 11.84
CA VAL A 162 2.01 14.71 12.61
C VAL A 162 3.19 15.11 11.73
N PHE A 163 3.30 14.56 10.52
CA PHE A 163 4.39 14.92 9.60
C PHE A 163 4.26 16.35 9.07
N ILE A 164 3.05 16.85 8.81
CA ILE A 164 2.83 18.27 8.46
C ILE A 164 3.18 19.18 9.66
N ALA A 165 2.79 18.81 10.89
CA ALA A 165 3.17 19.56 12.10
C ALA A 165 4.69 19.62 12.28
N ALA A 166 5.38 18.48 12.09
CA ALA A 166 6.83 18.42 12.14
C ALA A 166 7.47 19.29 11.05
N ASN A 167 6.90 19.31 9.84
CA ASN A 167 7.32 20.15 8.73
C ASN A 167 7.26 21.65 9.09
N PHE A 168 6.15 22.09 9.70
CA PHE A 168 5.99 23.46 10.19
C PHE A 168 6.97 23.78 11.33
N ALA A 169 7.17 22.85 12.26
CA ALA A 169 8.08 23.06 13.37
C ALA A 169 9.54 23.24 12.89
N VAL A 170 9.98 22.45 11.92
CA VAL A 170 11.31 22.62 11.31
C VAL A 170 11.43 23.95 10.56
N ASN A 171 10.34 24.47 9.99
CA ASN A 171 10.30 25.75 9.28
C ASN A 171 10.10 26.98 10.19
N GLY A 172 10.08 26.82 11.51
CA GLY A 172 9.84 27.95 12.43
C GLY A 172 8.37 28.40 12.51
N GLN A 173 7.45 27.75 11.79
CA GLN A 173 6.02 28.05 11.72
C GLN A 173 5.28 27.43 12.91
N MET A 174 5.59 27.95 14.09
CA MET A 174 5.19 27.37 15.37
C MET A 174 3.67 27.32 15.56
N THR A 175 2.95 28.35 15.13
CA THR A 175 1.49 28.44 15.30
C THR A 175 0.76 27.44 14.41
N GLU A 176 1.22 27.27 13.17
CA GLU A 176 0.70 26.27 12.23
C GLU A 176 1.02 24.86 12.73
N ALA A 177 2.23 24.63 13.28
CA ALA A 177 2.58 23.37 13.93
C ALA A 177 1.64 23.03 15.11
N ALA A 178 1.32 24.01 15.96
CA ALA A 178 0.36 23.86 17.06
C ALA A 178 -1.03 23.48 16.56
N THR A 179 -1.49 24.14 15.49
CA THR A 179 -2.81 23.88 14.87
C THR A 179 -2.91 22.44 14.37
N LEU A 180 -1.87 21.93 13.70
CA LEU A 180 -1.83 20.55 13.22
C LEU A 180 -1.65 19.54 14.36
N ALA A 181 -0.93 19.89 15.43
CA ALA A 181 -0.83 19.05 16.63
C ALA A 181 -2.18 18.89 17.33
N VAL A 182 -2.95 19.98 17.46
CA VAL A 182 -4.34 19.97 17.97
C VAL A 182 -5.23 19.07 17.10
N PHE A 183 -5.10 19.18 15.77
CA PHE A 183 -5.85 18.35 14.82
C PHE A 183 -5.47 16.85 14.92
N ALA A 184 -4.18 16.53 14.93
CA ALA A 184 -3.69 15.17 15.10
C ALA A 184 -4.16 14.56 16.43
N ALA A 185 -4.12 15.34 17.52
CA ALA A 185 -4.55 14.93 18.84
C ALA A 185 -6.06 14.62 18.92
N ALA A 186 -6.91 15.43 18.26
CA ALA A 186 -8.34 15.13 18.17
C ALA A 186 -8.60 13.80 17.43
N LEU A 187 -7.87 13.55 16.33
CA LEU A 187 -7.96 12.29 15.59
C LEU A 187 -7.51 11.10 16.44
N MET A 188 -6.42 11.23 17.20
CA MET A 188 -5.96 10.19 18.12
C MET A 188 -6.96 9.92 19.26
N GLY A 189 -7.63 10.94 19.79
CA GLY A 189 -8.69 10.77 20.79
C GLY A 189 -9.91 10.04 20.21
N PHE A 190 -10.30 10.37 18.98
CA PHE A 190 -11.38 9.69 18.25
C PHE A 190 -11.04 8.23 17.90
N LEU A 191 -9.79 7.96 17.50
CA LEU A 191 -9.31 6.64 17.12
C LEU A 191 -9.49 5.58 18.19
N ILE A 192 -9.49 5.95 19.47
CA ILE A 192 -9.76 5.02 20.58
C ILE A 192 -11.11 4.33 20.42
N TYR A 193 -12.11 5.03 19.87
CA TYR A 193 -13.46 4.50 19.65
C TYR A 193 -13.73 4.03 18.22
N ASN A 194 -12.89 4.41 17.27
CA ASN A 194 -13.00 4.08 15.85
C ASN A 194 -12.08 2.93 15.40
N SER A 195 -11.07 2.57 16.21
CA SER A 195 -10.22 1.40 15.96
C SER A 195 -11.02 0.10 16.00
N ASN A 196 -10.63 -0.87 15.16
CA ASN A 196 -11.35 -2.12 14.99
C ASN A 196 -11.44 -2.94 16.31
N PRO A 197 -12.64 -3.39 16.75
CA PRO A 197 -13.95 -3.13 16.16
C PRO A 197 -14.48 -1.72 16.49
N ALA A 198 -14.82 -0.94 15.48
CA ALA A 198 -15.28 0.44 15.66
C ALA A 198 -16.62 0.51 16.39
N SER A 199 -16.73 1.47 17.32
CA SER A 199 -17.98 1.77 18.03
C SER A 199 -18.73 3.00 17.48
N ILE A 200 -18.03 3.80 16.68
CA ILE A 200 -18.53 4.99 15.98
C ILE A 200 -17.71 5.24 14.70
N PHE A 201 -18.38 5.66 13.63
CA PHE A 201 -17.78 6.11 12.38
C PHE A 201 -17.72 7.62 12.27
N MET A 202 -16.72 8.09 11.54
CA MET A 202 -16.48 9.50 11.30
C MET A 202 -17.64 10.15 10.53
N GLY A 203 -18.21 9.45 9.54
CA GLY A 203 -19.25 9.99 8.66
C GLY A 203 -18.69 10.95 7.62
N ASP A 204 -19.54 11.41 6.70
CA ASP A 204 -19.12 12.32 5.64
C ASP A 204 -18.79 13.71 6.18
N CYS A 205 -19.43 14.15 7.27
CA CYS A 205 -19.05 15.39 7.97
C CYS A 205 -17.59 15.39 8.42
N GLY A 206 -17.13 14.29 9.02
CA GLY A 206 -15.78 14.19 9.53
C GLY A 206 -14.76 13.97 8.41
N SER A 207 -15.05 13.13 7.43
CA SER A 207 -14.08 12.80 6.38
C SER A 207 -13.86 13.99 5.43
N MET A 208 -14.91 14.76 5.12
CA MET A 208 -14.78 16.02 4.37
C MET A 208 -14.02 17.08 5.17
N PHE A 209 -14.32 17.23 6.47
CA PHE A 209 -13.58 18.15 7.35
C PHE A 209 -12.09 17.80 7.39
N VAL A 210 -11.77 16.54 7.68
CA VAL A 210 -10.40 16.04 7.85
C VAL A 210 -9.61 16.14 6.56
N GLY A 211 -10.21 15.69 5.45
CA GLY A 211 -9.57 15.76 4.14
C GLY A 211 -9.28 17.19 3.71
N PHE A 212 -10.23 18.10 3.87
CA PHE A 212 -10.06 19.50 3.48
C PHE A 212 -9.07 20.23 4.41
N PHE A 213 -9.08 19.93 5.71
CA PHE A 213 -8.12 20.50 6.68
C PHE A 213 -6.69 20.08 6.35
N LEU A 214 -6.44 18.81 6.05
CA LEU A 214 -5.12 18.32 5.63
C LEU A 214 -4.70 18.92 4.29
N ALA A 215 -5.60 18.93 3.31
CA ALA A 215 -5.30 19.43 1.97
C ALA A 215 -4.91 20.91 1.99
N SER A 216 -5.63 21.74 2.75
CA SER A 216 -5.36 23.17 2.89
C SER A 216 -4.14 23.46 3.76
N SER A 217 -3.93 22.72 4.85
CA SER A 217 -2.72 22.83 5.68
C SER A 217 -1.45 22.50 4.91
N ALA A 218 -1.51 21.51 4.01
CA ALA A 218 -0.38 21.15 3.16
C ALA A 218 0.05 22.30 2.20
N LEU A 219 -0.86 23.22 1.86
CA LEU A 219 -0.55 24.41 1.05
C LEU A 219 0.31 25.42 1.83
N LEU A 220 0.06 25.60 3.13
CA LEU A 220 0.77 26.56 3.98
C LEU A 220 2.23 26.16 4.18
N SER A 221 2.50 24.86 4.25
CA SER A 221 3.86 24.30 4.37
C SER A 221 4.77 24.72 3.21
N SER A 222 4.19 24.96 2.02
CA SER A 222 4.92 25.33 0.81
C SER A 222 5.18 26.84 0.70
N ALA A 223 4.41 27.69 1.38
CA ALA A 223 4.50 29.15 1.27
C ALA A 223 5.73 29.76 1.97
N GLY A 224 6.29 29.07 2.97
CA GLY A 224 7.50 29.50 3.70
C GLY A 224 8.82 29.18 2.98
N ASP A 225 8.78 28.37 1.92
CA ASP A 225 9.96 27.66 1.38
C ASP A 225 10.50 28.26 0.06
N ARG A 226 10.52 29.60 -0.07
CA ARG A 226 10.87 30.30 -1.33
C ARG A 226 12.30 30.05 -1.85
N GLY A 227 13.18 29.43 -1.06
CA GLY A 227 14.55 29.06 -1.46
C GLY A 227 14.73 27.58 -1.81
N ARG A 228 13.71 26.73 -1.63
CA ARG A 228 13.80 25.29 -1.94
C ARG A 228 13.44 24.99 -3.39
N SER A 229 14.02 23.91 -3.91
CA SER A 229 13.69 23.43 -5.25
C SER A 229 12.20 23.12 -5.39
N PHE A 230 11.64 23.52 -6.53
CA PHE A 230 10.25 23.27 -6.95
C PHE A 230 9.81 21.81 -6.75
N ILE A 231 10.68 20.83 -6.96
CA ILE A 231 10.34 19.42 -6.78
C ILE A 231 10.09 19.07 -5.31
N VAL A 232 10.86 19.63 -4.36
CA VAL A 232 10.67 19.37 -2.93
C VAL A 232 9.32 19.94 -2.46
N VAL A 233 8.95 21.11 -2.98
CA VAL A 233 7.67 21.79 -2.71
C VAL A 233 6.46 20.94 -3.13
N ILE A 234 6.58 20.14 -4.19
CA ILE A 234 5.55 19.20 -4.65
C ILE A 234 5.66 17.87 -3.90
N ALA A 235 6.86 17.32 -3.81
CA ALA A 235 7.10 15.97 -3.34
C ALA A 235 6.71 15.80 -1.87
N VAL A 236 7.00 16.79 -1.01
CA VAL A 236 6.74 16.67 0.43
C VAL A 236 5.24 16.49 0.74
N PRO A 237 4.32 17.36 0.28
CA PRO A 237 2.88 17.13 0.46
C PRO A 237 2.38 15.81 -0.13
N VAL A 238 2.87 15.44 -1.32
CA VAL A 238 2.46 14.20 -2.01
C VAL A 238 2.92 12.96 -1.23
N LEU A 239 4.13 12.96 -0.68
CA LEU A 239 4.66 11.87 0.13
C LEU A 239 3.92 11.77 1.47
N ILE A 240 3.63 12.89 2.13
CA ILE A 240 2.89 12.85 3.40
C ILE A 240 1.46 12.32 3.19
N LEU A 241 0.80 12.71 2.10
CA LEU A 241 -0.55 12.26 1.73
C LEU A 241 -0.52 11.08 0.75
N PHE A 242 0.55 10.28 0.80
CA PHE A 242 0.79 9.22 -0.17
C PHE A 242 -0.32 8.17 -0.21
N ILE A 243 -0.75 7.66 0.94
CA ILE A 243 -1.74 6.56 1.00
C ILE A 243 -3.10 6.96 0.37
N PRO A 244 -3.72 8.10 0.71
CA PRO A 244 -4.95 8.55 0.05
C PRO A 244 -4.80 8.71 -1.47
N ILE A 245 -3.69 9.31 -1.91
CA ILE A 245 -3.40 9.53 -3.34
C ILE A 245 -3.23 8.20 -4.06
N PHE A 246 -2.46 7.27 -3.48
CA PHE A 246 -2.19 5.96 -4.05
C PHE A 246 -3.45 5.10 -4.18
N ASP A 247 -4.24 5.00 -3.11
CA ASP A 247 -5.47 4.22 -3.10
C ASP A 247 -6.47 4.71 -4.16
N THR A 248 -6.72 6.02 -4.18
CA THR A 248 -7.63 6.65 -5.16
C THR A 248 -7.13 6.47 -6.59
N THR A 249 -5.82 6.61 -6.81
CA THR A 249 -5.21 6.42 -8.14
C THR A 249 -5.31 4.96 -8.58
N LEU A 250 -4.97 4.01 -7.70
CA LEU A 250 -5.04 2.58 -7.99
C LEU A 250 -6.47 2.17 -8.35
N VAL A 251 -7.44 2.54 -7.52
CA VAL A 251 -8.86 2.22 -7.75
C VAL A 251 -9.35 2.84 -9.05
N THR A 252 -9.05 4.12 -9.30
CA THR A 252 -9.48 4.82 -10.52
C THR A 252 -8.88 4.18 -11.77
N VAL A 253 -7.57 3.89 -11.75
CA VAL A 253 -6.86 3.27 -12.87
C VAL A 253 -7.42 1.86 -13.12
N VAL A 254 -7.50 1.01 -12.09
CA VAL A 254 -7.98 -0.37 -12.25
C VAL A 254 -9.44 -0.40 -12.73
N ARG A 255 -10.33 0.45 -12.21
CA ARG A 255 -11.72 0.54 -12.69
C ARG A 255 -11.81 0.98 -14.14
N LYS A 256 -11.03 1.99 -14.54
CA LYS A 256 -10.99 2.47 -15.93
C LYS A 256 -10.45 1.41 -16.89
N LEU A 257 -9.37 0.72 -16.49
CA LEU A 257 -8.82 -0.44 -17.20
C LEU A 257 -9.81 -1.62 -17.26
N SER A 258 -10.78 -1.68 -16.35
CA SER A 258 -11.85 -2.71 -16.31
C SER A 258 -13.17 -2.20 -16.91
N GLY A 259 -13.19 -1.06 -17.60
CA GLY A 259 -14.40 -0.52 -18.24
C GLY A 259 -15.50 -0.02 -17.29
N ARG A 260 -15.19 0.21 -16.02
CA ARG A 260 -16.12 0.67 -14.96
C ARG A 260 -15.95 2.16 -14.67
N ALA A 261 -17.01 2.78 -14.16
CA ALA A 261 -16.98 4.16 -13.71
C ALA A 261 -16.22 4.28 -12.38
N ALA A 262 -15.33 5.27 -12.27
CA ALA A 262 -14.58 5.53 -11.04
C ALA A 262 -15.48 5.94 -9.85
N SER A 263 -16.67 6.48 -10.13
CA SER A 263 -17.63 6.99 -9.14
C SER A 263 -18.50 5.92 -8.47
N GLN A 264 -18.45 4.66 -8.90
CA GLN A 264 -19.19 3.57 -8.27
C GLN A 264 -18.48 3.13 -6.98
N GLY A 265 -19.20 2.92 -5.87
CA GLY A 265 -18.61 2.34 -4.65
C GLY A 265 -18.25 0.87 -4.84
N GLY A 266 -17.19 0.38 -4.20
CA GLY A 266 -16.73 -1.01 -4.35
C GLY A 266 -15.71 -1.45 -3.30
N ARG A 267 -15.48 -2.76 -3.21
CA ARG A 267 -14.53 -3.40 -2.28
C ARG A 267 -13.12 -3.55 -2.85
N ASP A 268 -12.71 -2.67 -3.75
CA ASP A 268 -11.47 -2.76 -4.53
C ASP A 268 -10.38 -1.76 -4.12
N HIS A 269 -10.60 -1.07 -3.00
CA HIS A 269 -9.58 -0.26 -2.33
C HIS A 269 -8.38 -1.13 -1.89
N THR A 270 -7.21 -0.51 -1.77
CA THR A 270 -5.96 -1.13 -1.31
C THR A 270 -6.18 -1.90 0.00
N SER A 271 -6.94 -1.31 0.92
CA SER A 271 -7.30 -1.91 2.21
C SER A 271 -8.03 -3.25 2.05
N HIS A 272 -9.04 -3.31 1.17
CA HIS A 272 -9.76 -4.54 0.85
C HIS A 272 -8.92 -5.54 0.04
N ARG A 273 -8.06 -5.08 -0.87
CA ARG A 273 -7.13 -5.96 -1.60
C ARG A 273 -6.15 -6.65 -0.65
N LEU A 274 -5.67 -5.95 0.37
CA LEU A 274 -4.84 -6.53 1.43
C LEU A 274 -5.59 -7.58 2.25
N VAL A 275 -6.88 -7.34 2.55
CA VAL A 275 -7.73 -8.34 3.23
C VAL A 275 -8.01 -9.54 2.33
N ALA A 276 -8.28 -9.34 1.04
CA ALA A 276 -8.47 -10.40 0.05
C ALA A 276 -7.21 -11.27 -0.14
N LEU A 277 -6.04 -10.74 0.19
CA LEU A 277 -4.77 -11.46 0.23
C LEU A 277 -4.58 -12.31 1.52
N GLY A 278 -5.55 -12.32 2.43
CA GLY A 278 -5.52 -13.12 3.67
C GLY A 278 -5.12 -12.35 4.93
N LEU A 279 -4.92 -11.03 4.86
CA LEU A 279 -4.69 -10.23 6.06
C LEU A 279 -5.99 -9.99 6.83
N SER A 280 -5.93 -10.07 8.16
CA SER A 280 -7.01 -9.53 9.00
C SER A 280 -7.09 -8.02 8.82
N GLU A 281 -8.28 -7.43 8.95
CA GLU A 281 -8.51 -5.98 8.84
C GLU A 281 -7.52 -5.15 9.64
N ARG A 282 -7.31 -5.50 10.92
CA ARG A 282 -6.34 -4.84 11.81
C ARG A 282 -4.94 -4.82 11.21
N ARG A 283 -4.46 -5.96 10.70
CA ARG A 283 -3.12 -6.08 10.08
C ARG A 283 -3.02 -5.25 8.80
N ALA A 284 -4.08 -5.20 7.98
CA ALA A 284 -4.11 -4.35 6.79
C ALA A 284 -3.99 -2.86 7.16
N VAL A 285 -4.72 -2.40 8.18
CA VAL A 285 -4.63 -1.02 8.68
C VAL A 285 -3.24 -0.70 9.24
N TRP A 286 -2.67 -1.57 10.08
CA TRP A 286 -1.30 -1.38 10.61
C TRP A 286 -0.24 -1.33 9.51
N MET A 287 -0.38 -2.16 8.46
CA MET A 287 0.52 -2.14 7.31
C MET A 287 0.42 -0.81 6.55
N LEU A 288 -0.79 -0.28 6.37
CA LEU A 288 -1.00 1.02 5.73
C LEU A 288 -0.48 2.19 6.60
N TYR A 289 -0.60 2.11 7.92
CA TYR A 289 0.03 3.07 8.83
C TYR A 289 1.56 3.04 8.72
N ALA A 290 2.17 1.85 8.67
CA ALA A 290 3.61 1.71 8.50
C ALA A 290 4.09 2.32 7.17
N PHE A 291 3.34 2.12 6.08
CA PHE A 291 3.65 2.77 4.80
C PHE A 291 3.47 4.28 4.85
N ALA A 292 2.39 4.79 5.47
CA ALA A 292 2.19 6.23 5.64
C ALA A 292 3.33 6.86 6.45
N ALA A 293 3.74 6.22 7.55
CA ALA A 293 4.83 6.70 8.39
C ALA A 293 6.19 6.66 7.66
N SER A 294 6.45 5.59 6.89
CA SER A 294 7.66 5.47 6.08
C SER A 294 7.71 6.54 4.99
N SER A 295 6.57 6.83 4.34
CA SER A 295 6.47 7.89 3.34
C SER A 295 6.61 9.28 3.94
N GLY A 296 6.02 9.53 5.10
CA GLY A 296 6.21 10.77 5.85
C GLY A 296 7.66 10.99 6.30
N LEU A 297 8.34 9.93 6.76
CA LEU A 297 9.76 9.99 7.08
C LEU A 297 10.61 10.29 5.84
N LEU A 298 10.30 9.64 4.71
CA LEU A 298 10.94 9.94 3.44
C LEU A 298 10.75 11.41 3.04
N ALA A 299 9.55 11.97 3.23
CA ALA A 299 9.28 13.38 2.98
C ALA A 299 10.18 14.30 3.82
N MET A 300 10.44 13.94 5.08
CA MET A 300 11.35 14.69 5.94
C MET A 300 12.82 14.55 5.50
N LEU A 301 13.23 13.35 5.06
CA LEU A 301 14.59 13.12 4.56
C LEU A 301 14.86 13.87 3.26
N VAL A 302 13.92 13.88 2.31
CA VAL A 302 14.06 14.61 1.03
C VAL A 302 14.34 16.11 1.24
N ARG A 303 13.92 16.68 2.39
CA ARG A 303 14.22 18.07 2.76
C ARG A 303 15.66 18.31 3.24
N GLN A 304 16.35 17.26 3.69
CA GLN A 304 17.72 17.33 4.23
C GLN A 304 18.78 17.11 3.15
N PHE A 305 18.40 16.53 2.01
CA PHE A 305 19.32 16.23 0.92
C PHE A 305 19.22 17.26 -0.20
N GLU A 306 20.31 17.34 -0.97
CA GLU A 306 20.40 18.14 -2.19
C GLU A 306 19.33 17.73 -3.22
N TYR A 307 19.01 18.68 -4.11
CA TYR A 307 17.93 18.54 -5.08
C TYR A 307 17.97 17.22 -5.87
N HIS A 308 19.14 16.86 -6.40
CA HIS A 308 19.31 15.65 -7.21
C HIS A 308 19.10 14.37 -6.39
N THR A 309 19.57 14.37 -5.14
CA THR A 309 19.41 13.23 -4.23
C THR A 309 17.95 13.08 -3.80
N GLY A 310 17.28 14.20 -3.52
CA GLY A 310 15.85 14.23 -3.25
C GLY A 310 15.02 13.64 -4.39
N ILE A 311 15.30 14.00 -5.65
CA ILE A 311 14.63 13.40 -6.82
C ILE A 311 14.85 11.89 -6.88
N ALA A 312 16.09 11.43 -6.70
CA ALA A 312 16.40 10.01 -6.76
C ALA A 312 15.67 9.21 -5.66
N MET A 313 15.57 9.76 -4.45
CA MET A 313 14.80 9.18 -3.35
C MET A 313 13.31 9.07 -3.68
N VAL A 314 12.72 10.14 -4.24
CA VAL A 314 11.32 10.15 -4.68
C VAL A 314 11.08 9.15 -5.81
N ALA A 315 11.99 9.07 -6.78
CA ALA A 315 11.89 8.13 -7.89
C ALA A 315 12.03 6.66 -7.42
N GLY A 316 12.97 6.38 -6.52
CA GLY A 316 13.12 5.05 -5.92
C GLY A 316 11.89 4.62 -5.13
N PHE A 317 11.28 5.55 -4.38
CA PHE A 317 10.01 5.28 -3.72
C PHE A 317 8.88 5.02 -4.74
N ALA A 318 8.72 5.88 -5.76
CA ALA A 318 7.72 5.69 -6.81
C ALA A 318 7.83 4.34 -7.54
N VAL A 319 9.05 3.83 -7.71
CA VAL A 319 9.30 2.48 -8.22
C VAL A 319 8.72 1.42 -7.29
N VAL A 320 9.07 1.44 -6.00
CA VAL A 320 8.55 0.47 -5.01
C VAL A 320 7.02 0.50 -5.00
N LEU A 321 6.43 1.69 -5.08
CA LEU A 321 4.98 1.87 -5.12
C LEU A 321 4.34 1.30 -6.38
N THR A 322 4.96 1.51 -7.54
CA THR A 322 4.49 0.93 -8.79
C THR A 322 4.48 -0.59 -8.71
N LEU A 323 5.50 -1.20 -8.10
CA LEU A 323 5.55 -2.65 -7.88
C LEU A 323 4.42 -3.13 -6.97
N ILE A 324 4.19 -2.45 -5.84
CA ILE A 324 3.09 -2.77 -4.91
C ILE A 324 1.74 -2.59 -5.60
N GLY A 325 1.53 -1.49 -6.35
CA GLY A 325 0.31 -1.20 -7.08
C GLY A 325 -0.01 -2.24 -8.13
N VAL A 326 0.98 -2.63 -8.95
CA VAL A 326 0.84 -3.70 -9.94
C VAL A 326 0.51 -5.03 -9.28
N TYR A 327 1.14 -5.35 -8.14
CA TYR A 327 0.82 -6.56 -7.38
C TYR A 327 -0.64 -6.56 -6.91
N LEU A 328 -1.06 -5.47 -6.25
CA LEU A 328 -2.40 -5.33 -5.70
C LEU A 328 -3.47 -5.31 -6.80
N ALA A 329 -3.18 -4.68 -7.94
CA ALA A 329 -4.07 -4.69 -9.11
C ALA A 329 -4.38 -6.10 -9.61
N GLY A 330 -3.42 -7.03 -9.49
CA GLY A 330 -3.57 -8.44 -9.86
C GLY A 330 -4.41 -9.28 -8.90
N VAL A 331 -4.78 -8.76 -7.73
CA VAL A 331 -5.68 -9.44 -6.78
C VAL A 331 -7.09 -9.42 -7.36
N LYS A 332 -7.63 -10.59 -7.68
CA LYS A 332 -9.00 -10.75 -8.17
C LYS A 332 -9.96 -10.49 -7.01
N VAL A 333 -10.59 -9.31 -7.03
CA VAL A 333 -11.65 -8.93 -6.09
C VAL A 333 -13.05 -9.20 -6.67
N TYR A 334 -13.15 -9.40 -7.99
CA TYR A 334 -14.41 -9.54 -8.73
C TYR A 334 -14.49 -10.88 -9.47
N ASP A 335 -15.72 -11.37 -9.67
CA ASP A 335 -16.02 -12.59 -10.42
C ASP A 335 -15.67 -12.47 -11.91
N GLU A 336 -15.18 -13.57 -12.50
CA GLU A 336 -14.66 -13.61 -13.87
C GLU A 336 -15.71 -13.19 -14.93
N ALA A 337 -17.00 -13.41 -14.65
CA ALA A 337 -18.10 -13.04 -15.54
C ALA A 337 -18.20 -11.52 -15.79
N GLU A 338 -17.96 -10.68 -14.78
CA GLU A 338 -18.03 -9.22 -14.94
C GLU A 338 -16.81 -8.66 -15.69
N VAL A 339 -15.66 -9.34 -15.62
CA VAL A 339 -14.43 -8.99 -16.35
C VAL A 339 -14.56 -9.35 -17.83
N GLN A 340 -15.24 -10.47 -18.13
CA GLN A 340 -15.53 -10.90 -19.51
C GLN A 340 -16.37 -9.86 -20.26
N ALA A 341 -17.44 -9.35 -19.64
CA ALA A 341 -18.33 -8.36 -20.23
C ALA A 341 -17.64 -6.99 -20.49
N ALA A 342 -16.65 -6.63 -19.68
CA ALA A 342 -15.89 -5.39 -19.87
C ALA A 342 -14.90 -5.45 -21.05
N ARG A 343 -14.39 -6.65 -21.38
CA ARG A 343 -13.42 -6.86 -22.48
C ARG A 343 -14.01 -6.62 -23.87
N GLU A 344 -15.32 -6.60 -24.01
CA GLU A 344 -16.00 -6.33 -25.28
C GLU A 344 -15.85 -4.87 -25.75
N LYS A 345 -15.41 -3.94 -24.88
CA LYS A 345 -15.15 -2.54 -25.27
C LYS A 345 -13.76 -2.38 -25.89
N PRO A 346 -13.61 -1.73 -27.07
CA PRO A 346 -12.34 -1.65 -27.80
C PRO A 346 -11.22 -0.91 -27.05
N LEU A 347 -11.57 0.16 -26.32
CA LEU A 347 -10.63 0.91 -25.47
C LEU A 347 -10.15 0.09 -24.25
N VAL A 348 -11.02 -0.78 -23.73
CA VAL A 348 -10.73 -1.65 -22.59
C VAL A 348 -9.87 -2.83 -23.05
N SER A 349 -10.18 -3.43 -24.20
CA SER A 349 -9.35 -4.45 -24.84
C SER A 349 -7.92 -3.95 -25.08
N PHE A 350 -7.75 -2.76 -25.68
CA PHE A 350 -6.43 -2.17 -25.90
C PHE A 350 -5.64 -1.95 -24.59
N LEU A 351 -6.29 -1.41 -23.56
CA LEU A 351 -5.66 -1.15 -22.25
C LEU A 351 -5.38 -2.44 -21.47
N VAL A 352 -6.25 -3.45 -21.59
CA VAL A 352 -6.08 -4.78 -21.01
C VAL A 352 -4.95 -5.52 -21.71
N ASP A 353 -4.85 -5.43 -23.04
CA ASP A 353 -3.73 -5.96 -23.84
C ASP A 353 -2.41 -5.28 -23.47
N LEU A 354 -2.43 -3.97 -23.20
CA LEU A 354 -1.29 -3.23 -22.67
C LEU A 354 -0.91 -3.70 -21.26
N SER A 355 -1.90 -4.00 -20.40
CA SER A 355 -1.67 -4.57 -19.06
C SER A 355 -1.20 -6.04 -19.09
N TYR A 356 -1.57 -6.79 -20.14
CA TYR A 356 -1.10 -8.15 -20.40
C TYR A 356 0.35 -8.15 -20.90
N LYS A 357 0.82 -7.06 -21.52
CA LYS A 357 2.25 -6.79 -21.73
C LYS A 357 2.94 -6.32 -20.44
N ARG A 358 2.85 -7.11 -19.36
CA ARG A 358 3.63 -6.94 -18.10
C ARG A 358 5.11 -6.62 -18.35
N ARG A 359 5.65 -7.11 -19.47
CA ARG A 359 7.01 -6.83 -19.96
C ARG A 359 7.32 -5.35 -20.19
N ILE A 360 6.37 -4.52 -20.62
CA ILE A 360 6.62 -3.08 -20.80
C ILE A 360 6.90 -2.44 -19.44
N PHE A 361 6.14 -2.80 -18.40
CA PHE A 361 6.39 -2.33 -17.04
C PHE A 361 7.74 -2.82 -16.51
N GLU A 362 8.12 -4.07 -16.80
CA GLU A 362 9.45 -4.60 -16.44
C GLU A 362 10.58 -3.80 -17.09
N VAL A 363 10.47 -3.50 -18.38
CA VAL A 363 11.47 -2.71 -19.12
C VAL A 363 11.54 -1.28 -18.57
N LEU A 364 10.41 -0.62 -18.35
CA LEU A 364 10.37 0.75 -17.80
C LEU A 364 10.96 0.80 -16.39
N LEU A 365 10.61 -0.18 -15.55
CA LEU A 365 11.18 -0.35 -14.23
C LEU A 365 12.70 -0.49 -14.30
N ASP A 366 13.20 -1.39 -15.14
CA ASP A 366 14.64 -1.67 -15.24
C ASP A 366 15.43 -0.45 -15.74
N VAL A 367 14.86 0.38 -16.64
CA VAL A 367 15.44 1.68 -17.02
C VAL A 367 15.60 2.58 -15.80
N VAL A 368 14.57 2.69 -14.95
CA VAL A 368 14.65 3.51 -13.74
C VAL A 368 15.67 2.92 -12.75
N LEU A 369 15.72 1.59 -12.60
CA LEU A 369 16.71 0.92 -11.74
C LEU A 369 18.15 1.17 -12.23
N VAL A 370 18.39 1.18 -13.55
CA VAL A 370 19.70 1.54 -14.13
C VAL A 370 20.10 2.95 -13.74
N ILE A 371 19.20 3.92 -13.91
CA ILE A 371 19.47 5.33 -13.60
C ILE A 371 19.75 5.51 -12.10
N LEU A 372 18.91 4.91 -11.25
CA LEU A 372 19.04 5.02 -9.80
C LEU A 372 20.31 4.34 -9.26
N ALA A 373 20.66 3.16 -9.77
CA ALA A 373 21.87 2.47 -9.36
C ALA A 373 23.12 3.26 -9.73
N TYR A 374 23.16 3.81 -10.95
CA TYR A 374 24.27 4.62 -11.41
C TYR A 374 24.38 5.93 -10.61
N TYR A 375 23.27 6.61 -10.37
CA TYR A 375 23.23 7.81 -9.53
C TYR A 375 23.70 7.53 -8.09
N ALA A 376 23.20 6.45 -7.48
CA ALA A 376 23.60 6.05 -6.14
C ALA A 376 25.11 5.77 -6.04
N ALA A 377 25.70 5.16 -7.07
CA ALA A 377 27.14 4.93 -7.13
C ALA A 377 27.95 6.24 -7.14
N TYR A 378 27.51 7.27 -7.86
CA TYR A 378 28.15 8.60 -7.80
C TYR A 378 28.02 9.22 -6.42
N VAL A 379 26.82 9.20 -5.82
CA VAL A 379 26.59 9.78 -4.49
C VAL A 379 27.43 9.08 -3.42
N LEU A 380 27.60 7.76 -3.49
CA LEU A 380 28.43 7.02 -2.53
C LEU A 380 29.92 7.34 -2.65
N ILE A 381 30.41 7.69 -3.83
CA ILE A 381 31.83 8.01 -4.06
C ILE A 381 32.13 9.48 -3.82
N PHE A 382 31.27 10.38 -4.28
CA PHE A 382 31.53 11.82 -4.31
C PHE A 382 30.69 12.62 -3.29
N GLY A 383 29.78 11.97 -2.57
CA GLY A 383 28.82 12.62 -1.68
C GLY A 383 27.56 13.11 -2.41
N SER A 384 26.60 13.65 -1.64
CA SER A 384 25.33 14.19 -2.19
C SER A 384 25.51 15.49 -2.97
N GLU A 385 26.57 16.24 -2.68
CA GLU A 385 26.92 17.49 -3.35
C GLU A 385 27.85 17.22 -4.55
N LEU A 386 27.28 16.77 -5.67
CA LEU A 386 28.05 16.51 -6.88
C LEU A 386 28.53 17.83 -7.51
N SER A 387 29.83 17.90 -7.82
CA SER A 387 30.37 19.05 -8.57
C SER A 387 29.73 19.16 -9.95
N ARG A 388 29.73 20.36 -10.53
CA ARG A 388 29.14 20.60 -11.87
C ARG A 388 29.75 19.70 -12.94
N GLU A 389 31.07 19.50 -12.88
CA GLU A 389 31.80 18.63 -13.80
C GLU A 389 31.31 17.17 -13.69
N VAL A 390 31.24 16.64 -12.47
CA VAL A 390 30.74 15.28 -12.21
C VAL A 390 29.28 15.13 -12.65
N TRP A 391 28.45 16.14 -12.42
CA TRP A 391 27.05 16.13 -12.87
C TRP A 391 26.91 16.14 -14.39
N THR A 392 27.71 16.93 -15.10
CA THR A 392 27.71 16.93 -16.57
C THR A 392 28.18 15.60 -17.15
N LEU A 393 29.17 14.98 -16.51
CA LEU A 393 29.66 13.65 -16.88
C LEU A 393 28.60 12.56 -16.63
N PHE A 394 27.89 12.65 -15.52
CA PHE A 394 26.76 11.77 -15.22
C PHE A 394 25.67 11.87 -16.30
N LEU A 395 25.21 13.08 -16.62
CA LEU A 395 24.15 13.27 -17.61
C LEU A 395 24.53 12.82 -19.02
N SER A 396 25.78 13.04 -19.44
CA SER A 396 26.25 12.64 -20.77
C SER A 396 26.38 11.12 -20.93
N THR A 397 26.58 10.38 -19.83
CA THR A 397 26.80 8.93 -19.85
C THR A 397 25.54 8.09 -19.64
N ILE A 398 24.48 8.65 -19.04
CA ILE A 398 23.20 7.94 -18.83
C ILE A 398 22.64 7.30 -20.10
N PRO A 399 22.53 8.00 -21.26
CA PRO A 399 21.93 7.40 -22.45
C PRO A 399 22.69 6.17 -22.94
N VAL A 400 24.03 6.22 -22.88
CA VAL A 400 24.91 5.10 -23.25
C VAL A 400 24.71 3.93 -22.29
N LEU A 401 24.69 4.19 -20.99
CA LEU A 401 24.49 3.15 -19.97
C LEU A 401 23.12 2.49 -20.09
N ILE A 402 22.06 3.26 -20.28
CA ILE A 402 20.71 2.72 -20.51
C ILE A 402 20.74 1.82 -21.74
N PHE A 403 21.24 2.32 -22.87
CA PHE A 403 21.27 1.54 -24.11
C PHE A 403 22.02 0.21 -23.94
N VAL A 404 23.23 0.25 -23.38
CA VAL A 404 24.09 -0.93 -23.22
C VAL A 404 23.51 -1.92 -22.22
N LYS A 405 23.09 -1.46 -21.03
CA LYS A 405 22.54 -2.35 -20.00
C LYS A 405 21.21 -2.95 -20.42
N MET A 406 20.31 -2.18 -21.04
CA MET A 406 19.04 -2.70 -21.52
C MET A 406 19.24 -3.75 -22.63
N THR A 407 20.23 -3.54 -23.51
CA THR A 407 20.63 -4.55 -24.50
C THR A 407 21.17 -5.82 -23.84
N ALA A 408 22.03 -5.68 -22.82
CA ALA A 408 22.57 -6.82 -22.07
C ALA A 408 21.48 -7.63 -21.36
N LEU A 409 20.49 -6.97 -20.74
CA LEU A 409 19.33 -7.63 -20.12
C LEU A 409 18.49 -8.39 -21.16
N LEU A 410 18.27 -7.77 -22.33
CA LEU A 410 17.48 -8.36 -23.41
C LEU A 410 18.16 -9.63 -23.97
N VAL A 411 19.44 -9.53 -24.30
CA VAL A 411 20.22 -10.64 -24.88
C VAL A 411 20.41 -11.78 -23.88
N SER A 412 20.62 -11.46 -22.60
CA SER A 412 20.77 -12.45 -21.53
C SER A 412 19.47 -13.18 -21.20
N GLY A 413 18.34 -12.78 -21.80
CA GLY A 413 17.06 -13.45 -21.63
C GLY A 413 16.34 -13.14 -20.32
N VAL A 414 16.65 -12.01 -19.67
CA VAL A 414 16.02 -11.60 -18.40
C VAL A 414 14.49 -11.50 -18.53
N TYR A 415 14.00 -11.09 -19.70
CA TYR A 415 12.57 -10.93 -19.99
C TYR A 415 11.89 -12.20 -20.55
N ARG A 416 12.61 -13.33 -20.65
CA ARG A 416 12.03 -14.60 -21.14
C ARG A 416 11.25 -15.34 -20.03
N GLY A 417 11.55 -15.08 -18.76
CA GLY A 417 10.94 -15.76 -17.62
C GLY A 417 9.53 -15.26 -17.27
N ILE A 418 8.72 -16.14 -16.66
CA ILE A 418 7.42 -15.78 -16.10
C ILE A 418 7.61 -15.29 -14.66
N TRP A 419 7.31 -14.01 -14.41
CA TRP A 419 7.50 -13.33 -13.11
C TRP A 419 6.95 -14.07 -11.88
N ARG A 420 5.86 -14.84 -12.07
CA ARG A 420 5.20 -15.59 -10.99
C ARG A 420 6.03 -16.78 -10.46
N TYR A 421 7.02 -17.24 -11.23
CA TYR A 421 7.78 -18.46 -10.96
C TYR A 421 9.29 -18.20 -10.86
N ILE A 422 9.71 -16.98 -10.53
CA ILE A 422 11.14 -16.65 -10.40
C ILE A 422 11.76 -17.50 -9.28
N SER A 423 12.54 -18.51 -9.67
CA SER A 423 13.39 -19.32 -8.79
C SER A 423 14.74 -18.63 -8.52
N LEU A 424 15.49 -19.15 -7.54
CA LEU A 424 16.86 -18.70 -7.26
C LEU A 424 17.79 -18.89 -8.46
N ASP A 425 17.49 -19.84 -9.35
CA ASP A 425 18.30 -20.11 -10.55
C ASP A 425 18.33 -18.91 -11.53
N ASN A 426 17.30 -18.07 -11.49
CA ASN A 426 17.27 -16.84 -12.30
C ASN A 426 18.25 -15.77 -11.79
N LEU A 427 18.72 -15.84 -10.54
CA LEU A 427 19.72 -14.90 -10.01
C LEU A 427 21.04 -15.02 -10.78
N ILE A 428 21.39 -16.21 -11.26
CA ILE A 428 22.59 -16.42 -12.08
C ILE A 428 22.45 -15.70 -13.42
N VAL A 429 21.27 -15.76 -14.04
CA VAL A 429 20.98 -15.03 -15.29
C VAL A 429 21.10 -13.53 -15.07
N TYR A 430 20.56 -13.01 -13.95
CA TYR A 430 20.65 -11.59 -13.61
C TYR A 430 22.09 -11.17 -13.35
N ALA A 431 22.86 -11.96 -12.60
CA ALA A 431 24.27 -11.68 -12.34
C ALA A 431 25.08 -11.63 -13.65
N LYS A 432 24.90 -12.61 -14.54
CA LYS A 432 25.55 -12.64 -15.86
C LYS A 432 25.18 -11.41 -16.69
N ALA A 433 23.90 -11.04 -16.73
CA ALA A 433 23.42 -9.88 -17.47
C ALA A 433 24.01 -8.57 -16.94
N VAL A 434 24.06 -8.41 -15.61
CA VAL A 434 24.64 -7.22 -14.96
C VAL A 434 26.14 -7.13 -15.19
N VAL A 435 26.87 -8.23 -15.06
CA VAL A 435 28.32 -8.27 -15.33
C VAL A 435 28.60 -7.93 -16.79
N ALA A 436 27.91 -8.59 -17.73
CA ALA A 436 28.07 -8.32 -19.16
C ALA A 436 27.73 -6.86 -19.51
N GLY A 437 26.61 -6.34 -18.99
CA GLY A 437 26.20 -4.95 -19.19
C GLY A 437 27.17 -3.94 -18.59
N SER A 438 27.75 -4.24 -17.42
CA SER A 438 28.72 -3.36 -16.76
C SER A 438 30.06 -3.32 -17.49
N VAL A 439 30.58 -4.49 -17.92
CA VAL A 439 31.79 -4.57 -18.75
C VAL A 439 31.59 -3.85 -20.08
N ALA A 440 30.46 -4.10 -20.76
CA ALA A 440 30.13 -3.41 -22.00
C ALA A 440 29.98 -1.89 -21.82
N SER A 441 29.44 -1.45 -20.67
CA SER A 441 29.32 -0.01 -20.36
C SER A 441 30.70 0.63 -20.20
N VAL A 442 31.62 -0.03 -19.49
CA VAL A 442 33.01 0.45 -19.34
C VAL A 442 33.70 0.54 -20.71
N LEU A 443 33.55 -0.47 -21.57
CA LEU A 443 34.12 -0.48 -22.91
C LEU A 443 33.52 0.62 -23.81
N ALA A 444 32.20 0.79 -23.77
CA ALA A 444 31.51 1.83 -24.54
C ALA A 444 31.96 3.24 -24.11
N LEU A 445 32.13 3.47 -22.81
CA LEU A 445 32.63 4.75 -22.30
C LEU A 445 34.11 4.97 -22.57
N LEU A 446 34.93 3.91 -22.54
CA LEU A 446 36.33 3.98 -22.96
C LEU A 446 36.43 4.42 -24.43
N PHE A 447 35.57 3.89 -25.30
CA PHE A 447 35.56 4.26 -26.71
C PHE A 447 35.02 5.67 -26.95
N ALA A 448 33.90 6.04 -26.31
CA ALA A 448 33.21 7.31 -26.55
C ALA A 448 33.84 8.51 -25.83
N PHE A 449 34.40 8.31 -24.63
CA PHE A 449 34.88 9.39 -23.75
C PHE A 449 36.34 9.21 -23.31
N ARG A 450 37.06 8.20 -23.82
CA ARG A 450 38.45 7.86 -23.43
C ARG A 450 38.65 7.56 -21.94
N PHE A 451 37.54 7.39 -21.20
CA PHE A 451 37.53 7.18 -19.76
C PHE A 451 38.24 8.30 -18.96
N GLU A 452 38.33 9.51 -19.51
CA GLU A 452 38.91 10.67 -18.80
C GLU A 452 37.92 11.22 -17.76
N GLY A 453 38.39 11.45 -16.53
CA GLY A 453 37.57 11.98 -15.43
C GLY A 453 36.66 10.97 -14.72
N PHE A 454 36.68 9.69 -15.11
CA PHE A 454 35.84 8.66 -14.50
C PHE A 454 36.52 7.90 -13.36
N SER A 455 35.81 7.76 -12.24
CA SER A 455 36.22 6.84 -11.16
C SER A 455 35.82 5.40 -11.50
N ARG A 456 36.79 4.48 -11.55
CA ARG A 456 36.55 3.05 -11.78
C ARG A 456 35.66 2.43 -10.68
N ALA A 457 35.74 2.94 -9.46
CA ALA A 457 34.94 2.47 -8.33
C ALA A 457 33.43 2.71 -8.55
N VAL A 458 33.05 3.75 -9.30
CA VAL A 458 31.65 4.05 -9.61
C VAL A 458 31.01 2.91 -10.40
N PHE A 459 31.69 2.35 -11.40
CA PHE A 459 31.15 1.25 -12.21
C PHE A 459 31.03 -0.06 -11.44
N VAL A 460 31.95 -0.31 -10.51
CA VAL A 460 31.86 -1.48 -9.63
C VAL A 460 30.68 -1.35 -8.68
N LEU A 461 30.52 -0.18 -8.04
CA LEU A 461 29.38 0.09 -7.16
C LEU A 461 28.05 0.08 -7.93
N ASP A 462 28.01 0.69 -9.11
CA ASP A 462 26.84 0.67 -9.99
C ASP A 462 26.45 -0.77 -10.36
N ALA A 463 27.40 -1.63 -10.71
CA ALA A 463 27.12 -3.05 -10.97
C ALA A 463 26.54 -3.77 -9.74
N MET A 464 27.11 -3.55 -8.55
CA MET A 464 26.64 -4.15 -7.30
C MET A 464 25.23 -3.67 -6.93
N ILE A 465 25.01 -2.36 -6.93
CA ILE A 465 23.72 -1.75 -6.58
C ILE A 465 22.67 -2.15 -7.60
N PHE A 466 23.00 -2.12 -8.89
CA PHE A 466 22.08 -2.50 -9.96
C PHE A 466 21.67 -3.97 -9.85
N PHE A 467 22.60 -4.87 -9.55
CA PHE A 467 22.28 -6.27 -9.29
C PHE A 467 21.32 -6.43 -8.10
N LEU A 468 21.60 -5.76 -6.97
CA LEU A 468 20.75 -5.80 -5.78
C LEU A 468 19.35 -5.25 -6.06
N MET A 469 19.24 -4.13 -6.77
CA MET A 469 17.97 -3.52 -7.14
C MET A 469 17.18 -4.39 -8.14
N LEU A 470 17.85 -4.93 -9.16
CA LEU A 470 17.25 -5.81 -10.14
C LEU A 470 16.74 -7.10 -9.47
N ALA A 471 17.60 -7.83 -8.77
CA ALA A 471 17.23 -9.05 -8.05
C ALA A 471 16.16 -8.76 -6.99
N GLY A 472 16.31 -7.67 -6.23
CA GLY A 472 15.36 -7.22 -5.22
C GLY A 472 13.98 -6.95 -5.80
N SER A 473 13.89 -6.25 -6.94
CA SER A 473 12.62 -5.97 -7.62
C SER A 473 11.87 -7.25 -8.01
N ARG A 474 12.61 -8.32 -8.37
CA ARG A 474 12.04 -9.61 -8.76
C ARG A 474 11.65 -10.46 -7.55
N VAL A 475 12.49 -10.47 -6.53
CA VAL A 475 12.28 -11.25 -5.30
C VAL A 475 11.21 -10.62 -4.40
N ALA A 476 11.03 -9.30 -4.46
CA ALA A 476 10.03 -8.56 -3.66
C ALA A 476 8.62 -9.17 -3.76
N PHE A 477 8.21 -9.63 -4.95
CA PHE A 477 6.90 -10.27 -5.15
C PHE A 477 6.77 -11.62 -4.44
N ARG A 478 7.86 -12.38 -4.36
CA ARG A 478 7.89 -13.65 -3.64
C ARG A 478 7.86 -13.40 -2.13
N LEU A 479 8.68 -12.46 -1.65
CA LEU A 479 8.72 -12.10 -0.22
C LEU A 479 7.38 -11.55 0.25
N LEU A 480 6.74 -10.68 -0.53
CA LEU A 480 5.42 -10.14 -0.20
C LEU A 480 4.38 -11.26 -0.06
N ARG A 481 4.39 -12.26 -0.96
CA ARG A 481 3.53 -13.46 -0.85
C ARG A 481 3.84 -14.33 0.36
N GLN A 482 5.11 -14.44 0.76
CA GLN A 482 5.51 -15.22 1.93
C GLN A 482 5.17 -14.52 3.25
N MET A 483 5.19 -13.18 3.26
CA MET A 483 4.79 -12.37 4.42
C MET A 483 3.27 -12.33 4.62
N LEU A 484 2.51 -12.56 3.55
CA LEU A 484 1.06 -12.72 3.66
C LEU A 484 0.77 -14.09 4.29
N PRO A 485 0.06 -14.13 5.43
CA PRO A 485 -0.30 -15.40 6.04
C PRO A 485 -1.14 -16.21 5.05
N SER A 486 -0.72 -17.46 4.75
CA SER A 486 -1.62 -18.42 4.11
C SER A 486 -2.87 -18.49 4.97
N SER A 487 -4.01 -18.14 4.36
CA SER A 487 -5.28 -17.92 5.04
C SER A 487 -5.55 -19.01 6.09
N ALA A 488 -5.49 -18.63 7.37
CA ALA A 488 -5.72 -19.51 8.50
C ALA A 488 -7.11 -19.29 9.14
N GLY A 489 -8.07 -18.75 8.39
CA GLY A 489 -9.38 -18.38 8.94
C GLY A 489 -10.50 -18.64 7.95
N GLY A 490 -10.95 -19.89 7.86
CA GLY A 490 -12.24 -20.23 7.24
C GLY A 490 -12.27 -21.51 6.42
N GLY A 491 -11.11 -22.06 6.04
CA GLY A 491 -11.04 -23.34 5.32
C GLY A 491 -11.11 -24.54 6.25
N ARG A 492 -11.63 -25.67 5.75
CA ARG A 492 -11.71 -26.94 6.48
C ARG A 492 -10.32 -27.37 6.97
N ARG A 493 -10.19 -27.75 8.23
CA ARG A 493 -8.90 -28.14 8.81
C ARG A 493 -8.47 -29.51 8.26
N VAL A 494 -7.38 -29.56 7.50
CA VAL A 494 -6.94 -30.78 6.82
C VAL A 494 -5.58 -31.28 7.31
N LEU A 495 -5.50 -32.58 7.57
CA LEU A 495 -4.26 -33.27 7.88
C LEU A 495 -3.73 -33.99 6.62
N ILE A 496 -2.45 -33.82 6.31
CA ILE A 496 -1.83 -34.43 5.12
C ILE A 496 -1.17 -35.74 5.52
N TYR A 497 -1.66 -36.87 5.00
CA TYR A 497 -1.08 -38.18 5.22
C TYR A 497 -0.05 -38.50 4.12
N GLY A 498 1.22 -38.58 4.51
CA GLY A 498 2.41 -38.73 3.68
C GLY A 498 3.24 -37.44 3.65
N ALA A 499 4.37 -37.42 4.36
CA ALA A 499 5.32 -36.30 4.44
C ALA A 499 6.51 -36.50 3.47
N GLY A 500 6.21 -36.80 2.21
CA GLY A 500 7.19 -36.87 1.12
C GLY A 500 6.94 -35.78 0.06
N ASP A 501 7.57 -35.91 -1.10
CA ASP A 501 7.46 -34.92 -2.20
C ASP A 501 6.01 -34.68 -2.63
N ALA A 502 5.19 -35.73 -2.70
CA ALA A 502 3.78 -35.61 -3.06
C ALA A 502 2.96 -34.86 -1.99
N GLY A 503 3.27 -35.04 -0.70
CA GLY A 503 2.67 -34.28 0.39
C GLY A 503 3.09 -32.82 0.39
N GLU A 504 4.35 -32.57 0.06
CA GLU A 504 4.90 -31.22 -0.11
C GLU A 504 4.20 -30.49 -1.26
N LEU A 505 3.97 -31.17 -2.39
CA LEU A 505 3.27 -30.65 -3.54
C LEU A 505 1.79 -30.37 -3.24
N LEU A 506 1.12 -31.27 -2.52
CA LEU A 506 -0.25 -31.06 -2.05
C LEU A 506 -0.37 -29.83 -1.14
N LEU A 507 0.58 -29.67 -0.19
CA LEU A 507 0.61 -28.50 0.68
C LEU A 507 0.82 -27.20 -0.13
N ARG A 508 1.70 -27.23 -1.14
CA ARG A 508 1.89 -26.08 -2.04
C ARG A 508 0.62 -25.76 -2.80
N GLU A 509 -0.08 -26.75 -3.32
CA GLU A 509 -1.33 -26.54 -4.07
C GLU A 509 -2.43 -25.94 -3.17
N MET A 510 -2.61 -26.48 -1.95
CA MET A 510 -3.54 -25.91 -0.97
C MET A 510 -3.26 -24.44 -0.64
N ARG A 511 -1.97 -24.07 -0.51
CA ARG A 511 -1.58 -22.69 -0.20
C ARG A 511 -1.71 -21.76 -1.40
N ASN A 512 -1.50 -22.27 -2.61
CA ASN A 512 -1.55 -21.46 -3.83
C ASN A 512 -2.97 -21.33 -4.40
N ASN A 513 -3.86 -22.27 -4.07
CA ASN A 513 -5.21 -22.35 -4.60
C ASN A 513 -6.26 -22.16 -3.49
N LEU A 514 -6.57 -20.89 -3.21
CA LEU A 514 -7.54 -20.50 -2.18
C LEU A 514 -8.97 -21.01 -2.46
N GLN A 515 -9.28 -21.43 -3.69
CA GLN A 515 -10.59 -22.01 -4.03
C GLN A 515 -10.82 -23.37 -3.36
N LEU A 516 -9.76 -24.07 -2.98
CA LEU A 516 -9.84 -25.36 -2.31
C LEU A 516 -10.38 -25.25 -0.87
N GLN A 517 -10.34 -24.06 -0.27
CA GLN A 517 -10.83 -23.79 1.09
C GLN A 517 -10.30 -24.78 2.15
N TYR A 518 -9.01 -25.14 2.07
CA TYR A 518 -8.36 -26.01 3.05
C TYR A 518 -7.37 -25.25 3.95
N THR A 519 -7.39 -25.57 5.24
CA THR A 519 -6.42 -25.08 6.23
C THR A 519 -5.54 -26.24 6.69
N PRO A 520 -4.32 -26.41 6.14
CA PRO A 520 -3.49 -27.55 6.49
C PRO A 520 -2.94 -27.43 7.92
N VAL A 521 -3.20 -28.43 8.76
CA VAL A 521 -2.85 -28.41 10.20
C VAL A 521 -1.50 -29.07 10.50
N GLY A 522 -1.10 -30.04 9.68
CA GLY A 522 0.10 -30.83 9.92
C GLY A 522 0.27 -31.96 8.92
N PHE A 523 1.39 -32.65 9.02
CA PHE A 523 1.66 -33.88 8.29
C PHE A 523 1.58 -35.09 9.21
N VAL A 524 1.21 -36.23 8.64
CA VAL A 524 1.31 -37.55 9.26
C VAL A 524 2.16 -38.42 8.34
N ASP A 525 3.12 -39.13 8.91
CA ASP A 525 3.95 -40.07 8.17
C ASP A 525 4.33 -41.22 9.10
N ASP A 526 4.32 -42.45 8.57
CA ASP A 526 4.65 -43.68 9.30
C ASP A 526 6.16 -43.82 9.50
N ASP A 527 6.98 -43.08 8.74
CA ASP A 527 8.43 -43.01 8.92
C ASP A 527 8.79 -42.32 10.26
N PRO A 528 9.35 -43.05 11.24
CA PRO A 528 9.70 -42.48 12.54
C PRO A 528 10.79 -41.40 12.44
N PHE A 529 11.64 -41.41 11.40
CA PHE A 529 12.67 -40.39 11.20
C PHE A 529 12.11 -39.03 10.78
N LYS A 530 10.84 -38.97 10.36
CA LYS A 530 10.17 -37.72 9.99
C LYS A 530 9.39 -37.10 11.15
N LYS A 531 9.06 -37.87 12.18
CA LYS A 531 8.32 -37.40 13.35
C LYS A 531 9.01 -36.17 13.98
N GLY A 532 8.25 -35.12 14.24
CA GLY A 532 8.72 -33.87 14.84
C GLY A 532 9.44 -32.90 13.88
N LYS A 533 9.77 -33.32 12.66
CA LYS A 533 10.34 -32.42 11.64
C LYS A 533 9.29 -31.44 11.12
N VAL A 534 9.76 -30.34 10.52
CA VAL A 534 8.92 -29.26 10.01
C VAL A 534 9.07 -29.14 8.49
N ILE A 535 7.94 -29.13 7.78
CA ILE A 535 7.87 -28.92 6.33
C ILE A 535 7.02 -27.68 6.08
N HIS A 536 7.61 -26.63 5.48
CA HIS A 536 6.94 -25.34 5.20
C HIS A 536 6.19 -24.72 6.39
N GLY A 537 6.71 -24.91 7.60
CA GLY A 537 6.13 -24.40 8.86
C GLY A 537 5.11 -25.33 9.53
N LEU A 538 4.78 -26.48 8.94
CA LEU A 538 3.90 -27.49 9.53
C LEU A 538 4.71 -28.66 10.09
N ARG A 539 4.34 -29.14 11.28
CA ARG A 539 5.00 -30.28 11.93
C ARG A 539 4.48 -31.61 11.39
N VAL A 540 5.38 -32.59 11.35
CA VAL A 540 5.02 -34.01 11.17
C VAL A 540 4.68 -34.61 12.53
N LEU A 541 3.41 -34.93 12.74
CA LEU A 541 2.84 -35.37 14.02
C LEU A 541 3.01 -36.88 14.28
N GLY A 542 3.37 -37.63 13.23
CA GLY A 542 3.64 -39.09 13.24
C GLY A 542 2.40 -39.93 12.88
N GLY A 543 2.60 -41.14 12.34
CA GLY A 543 1.51 -41.95 11.73
C GLY A 543 1.18 -43.30 12.39
N ASN A 544 2.06 -43.86 13.22
CA ASN A 544 1.87 -45.19 13.80
C ASN A 544 0.71 -45.25 14.82
N GLY A 545 -0.53 -45.45 14.35
CA GLY A 545 -1.73 -45.72 15.15
C GLY A 545 -2.24 -44.56 16.01
N ASN A 546 -1.69 -43.36 15.84
CA ASN A 546 -2.05 -42.17 16.63
C ASN A 546 -2.92 -41.17 15.84
N LEU A 547 -3.39 -41.54 14.64
CA LEU A 547 -4.11 -40.63 13.75
C LEU A 547 -5.34 -40.03 14.43
N ARG A 548 -6.13 -40.85 15.11
CA ARG A 548 -7.32 -40.41 15.86
C ARG A 548 -6.99 -39.34 16.89
N ARG A 549 -6.02 -39.61 17.76
CA ARG A 549 -5.58 -38.67 18.80
C ARG A 549 -5.12 -37.35 18.20
N ILE A 550 -4.36 -37.41 17.10
CA ILE A 550 -3.88 -36.23 16.38
C ILE A 550 -5.06 -35.43 15.81
N CYS A 551 -6.04 -36.12 15.22
CA CYS A 551 -7.22 -35.48 14.65
C CYS A 551 -8.08 -34.78 15.72
N GLU A 552 -8.26 -35.39 16.89
CA GLU A 552 -8.99 -34.80 18.01
C GLU A 552 -8.24 -33.57 18.59
N GLU A 553 -6.94 -33.71 18.90
CA GLU A 553 -6.10 -32.64 19.45
C GLU A 553 -6.01 -31.42 18.50
N GLN A 554 -5.94 -31.69 17.20
CA GLN A 554 -5.80 -30.66 16.17
C GLN A 554 -7.13 -30.25 15.52
N LYS A 555 -8.28 -30.75 16.00
CA LYS A 555 -9.62 -30.46 15.45
C LYS A 555 -9.66 -30.58 13.92
N VAL A 556 -9.25 -31.73 13.41
CA VAL A 556 -9.17 -32.02 11.97
C VAL A 556 -10.56 -32.36 11.44
N GLU A 557 -10.94 -31.80 10.29
CA GLU A 557 -12.21 -32.07 9.60
C GLU A 557 -12.04 -33.05 8.44
N GLU A 558 -10.88 -33.03 7.77
CA GLU A 558 -10.57 -33.94 6.66
C GLU A 558 -9.13 -34.45 6.72
N VAL A 559 -8.89 -35.66 6.21
CA VAL A 559 -7.56 -36.22 5.99
C VAL A 559 -7.33 -36.39 4.50
N LEU A 560 -6.20 -35.88 4.00
CA LEU A 560 -5.82 -36.00 2.59
C LEU A 560 -4.59 -36.88 2.45
N ILE A 561 -4.75 -38.02 1.77
CA ILE A 561 -3.66 -38.90 1.39
C ILE A 561 -2.94 -38.30 0.18
N SER A 562 -1.64 -38.06 0.33
CA SER A 562 -0.82 -37.41 -0.70
C SER A 562 -0.08 -38.38 -1.62
N SER A 563 0.14 -39.63 -1.19
CA SER A 563 0.96 -40.60 -1.93
C SER A 563 0.16 -41.79 -2.42
N SER A 564 0.36 -42.15 -3.69
CA SER A 564 -0.10 -43.41 -4.29
C SER A 564 0.73 -44.63 -3.88
N LYS A 565 1.87 -44.42 -3.20
CA LYS A 565 2.76 -45.50 -2.72
C LYS A 565 2.30 -46.13 -1.40
N ILE A 566 1.23 -45.61 -0.79
CA ILE A 566 0.69 -46.17 0.46
C ILE A 566 -0.09 -47.44 0.12
N GLU A 567 0.23 -48.53 0.80
CA GLU A 567 -0.43 -49.82 0.60
C GLU A 567 -1.95 -49.73 0.86
N GLU A 568 -2.75 -50.41 0.03
CA GLU A 568 -4.22 -50.40 0.14
C GLU A 568 -4.72 -51.00 1.48
N GLU A 569 -3.94 -51.86 2.13
CA GLU A 569 -4.25 -52.33 3.48
C GLU A 569 -4.13 -51.20 4.53
N ARG A 570 -3.07 -50.40 4.44
CA ARG A 570 -2.87 -49.23 5.31
C ARG A 570 -3.92 -48.16 5.05
N VAL A 571 -4.32 -47.93 3.80
CA VAL A 571 -5.42 -47.01 3.45
C VAL A 571 -6.72 -47.47 4.10
N ARG A 572 -7.05 -48.76 4.02
CA ARG A 572 -8.25 -49.32 4.67
C ARG A 572 -8.22 -49.15 6.19
N GLN A 573 -7.05 -49.26 6.81
CA GLN A 573 -6.88 -48.96 8.23
C GLN A 573 -7.15 -47.48 8.54
N ILE A 574 -6.55 -46.57 7.77
CA ILE A 574 -6.77 -45.12 7.92
C ILE A 574 -8.26 -44.77 7.74
N LEU A 575 -8.93 -45.40 6.77
CA LEU A 575 -10.36 -45.20 6.53
C LEU A 575 -11.20 -45.59 7.75
N ARG A 576 -10.92 -46.74 8.38
CA ARG A 576 -11.60 -47.15 9.62
C ARG A 576 -11.37 -46.15 10.76
N GLU A 577 -10.12 -45.73 10.96
CA GLU A 577 -9.77 -44.74 12.00
C GLU A 577 -10.45 -43.38 11.75
N CYS A 578 -10.63 -42.98 10.49
CA CYS A 578 -11.34 -41.77 10.10
C CYS A 578 -12.87 -41.90 10.25
N ASP A 579 -13.46 -43.03 9.83
CA ASP A 579 -14.91 -43.29 9.93
C ASP A 579 -15.38 -43.29 11.39
N GLU A 580 -14.61 -43.91 12.29
CA GLU A 580 -14.87 -43.89 13.73
C GLU A 580 -14.81 -42.47 14.33
N ALA A 581 -13.98 -41.60 13.77
CA ALA A 581 -13.83 -40.21 14.19
C ALA A 581 -14.76 -39.23 13.44
N GLN A 582 -15.60 -39.73 12.52
CA GLN A 582 -16.44 -38.93 11.62
C GLN A 582 -15.65 -37.92 10.76
N ILE A 583 -14.46 -38.30 10.31
CA ILE A 583 -13.56 -37.46 9.51
C ILE A 583 -13.58 -37.92 8.06
N THR A 584 -13.68 -36.97 7.11
CA THR A 584 -13.69 -37.33 5.68
C THR A 584 -12.27 -37.66 5.20
N LEU A 585 -12.09 -38.84 4.61
CA LEU A 585 -10.83 -39.25 3.97
C LEU A 585 -10.89 -38.99 2.46
N LYS A 586 -9.90 -38.28 1.92
CA LYS A 586 -9.74 -38.02 0.48
C LYS A 586 -8.34 -38.43 0.03
N ARG A 587 -8.18 -38.75 -1.25
CA ARG A 587 -6.88 -39.06 -1.87
C ARG A 587 -6.60 -38.08 -3.00
N MET A 588 -5.43 -37.46 -2.99
CA MET A 588 -4.92 -36.69 -4.13
C MET A 588 -4.27 -37.65 -5.12
N ARG A 589 -4.55 -37.48 -6.41
CA ARG A 589 -3.80 -38.13 -7.49
C ARG A 589 -3.30 -37.08 -8.47
N ILE A 590 -2.08 -37.29 -8.96
CA ILE A 590 -1.51 -36.56 -10.09
C ILE A 590 -1.21 -37.62 -11.13
N GLU A 591 -1.97 -37.61 -12.21
CA GLU A 591 -1.85 -38.56 -13.31
C GLU A 591 -1.35 -37.82 -14.54
N ILE A 592 -0.42 -38.43 -15.26
CA ILE A 592 0.03 -37.95 -16.57
C ILE A 592 -0.61 -38.88 -17.59
N GLU A 593 -1.67 -38.41 -18.22
CA GLU A 593 -2.40 -39.17 -19.23
C GLU A 593 -1.87 -38.87 -20.63
N LEU A 594 -1.78 -39.90 -21.46
CA LEU A 594 -1.44 -39.75 -22.87
C LEU A 594 -2.68 -39.26 -23.64
N VAL A 595 -2.59 -38.08 -24.22
CA VAL A 595 -3.66 -37.50 -25.06
C VAL A 595 -3.27 -37.70 -26.53
N GLY A 596 -3.45 -38.94 -27.03
CA GLY A 596 -3.05 -39.39 -28.39
C GLY A 596 -1.54 -39.61 -28.56
N HIS A 597 -1.00 -40.47 -29.44
CA HIS A 597 -1.52 -41.31 -30.53
C HIS A 597 -1.49 -42.81 -30.20
N GLU A 598 -2.55 -43.54 -30.52
CA GLU A 598 -2.45 -44.95 -30.89
C GLU A 598 -1.74 -45.00 -32.26
N TYR A 599 -0.60 -45.69 -32.34
CA TYR A 599 0.08 -45.95 -33.60
C TYR A 599 -0.60 -47.07 -34.37
#